data_AF-A0A2V6VP78-F1
#
_entry.id   AF-A0A2V6VP78-F1
#
_cell.length_a   1.000
_cell.length_b   1.000
_cell.length_c   1.000
_cell.angle_alpha   90.00
_cell.angle_beta   90.00
_cell.angle_gamma   90.00
#
_symmetry.space_group_name_H-M   'P 1'
#
loop_
_entity.id
_entity.type
_entity.pdbx_description
1 polymer ?
#
loop_
_entity_poly.entity_id
_entity_poly.type
_entity_poly.pdbx_seq_one_letter_code
_entity_poly.pdbx_strand_id
1 'polypeptide(L)' 'AGIIDPTKVERVALQNAASIASLLLTTEAIVTDIPEAAKADPSMGHGGEF' A
#
# COMPACT_ATOMS: atom_id res chain seq x y z
N ALA A 1 5.89 24.26 21.54
CA ALA A 1 7.04 23.83 20.70
C ALA A 1 7.06 22.31 20.74
N GLY A 2 6.95 21.68 19.56
CA GLY A 2 6.35 20.35 19.37
C GLY A 2 7.33 19.18 19.27
N ILE A 3 6.82 18.05 18.76
CA ILE A 3 7.57 16.81 18.50
C ILE A 3 8.64 17.10 17.44
N ILE A 4 9.90 16.87 17.79
CA ILE A 4 11.05 17.08 16.91
C ILE A 4 11.48 15.72 16.39
N ASP A 5 11.40 15.52 15.07
CA ASP A 5 11.91 14.30 14.45
C ASP A 5 13.44 14.33 14.34
N PRO A 6 14.14 13.22 14.67
CA PRO A 6 15.58 13.16 14.51
C PRO A 6 16.00 13.41 13.06
N THR A 7 17.05 14.19 12.85
CA THR A 7 17.53 14.56 11.51
C THR A 7 17.84 13.37 10.60
N LYS A 8 18.25 12.24 11.17
CA LYS A 8 18.48 10.98 10.43
C LYS A 8 17.17 10.39 9.89
N VAL A 9 16.08 10.47 10.65
CA VAL A 9 14.76 9.94 10.26
C VAL A 9 14.26 10.69 9.03
N GLU A 10 14.23 12.02 9.10
CA GLU A 10 13.75 12.86 7.99
C GLU A 10 14.60 12.68 6.72
N ARG A 11 15.92 12.63 6.87
CA ARG A 11 16.84 12.43 5.73
C ARG A 11 16.61 11.09 5.04
N VAL A 12 16.52 10.00 5.80
CA VAL A 12 16.38 8.65 5.24
C VAL A 12 14.99 8.49 4.62
N ALA A 13 13.94 9.01 5.26
CA ALA A 13 12.59 9.02 4.71
C ALA A 13 12.55 9.72 3.34
N LEU A 14 13.12 10.92 3.25
CA LEU A 14 13.15 11.70 2.01
C LEU A 14 13.95 11.00 0.90
N GLN A 15 15.12 10.45 1.22
CA GLN A 15 15.96 9.74 0.24
C GLN A 15 15.25 8.49 -0.32
N ASN A 16 14.60 7.72 0.55
CA ASN A 16 13.85 6.55 0.13
C ASN A 16 12.63 6.93 -0.74
N ALA A 17 11.91 7.99 -0.35
CA ALA A 17 10.78 8.50 -1.13
C ALA A 17 11.22 8.97 -2.52
N ALA A 18 12.31 9.75 -2.61
CA ALA A 18 12.86 10.21 -3.88
C ALA A 18 13.31 9.06 -4.78
N SER A 19 13.88 7.98 -4.21
CA SER A 19 14.26 6.79 -4.96
C SER A 19 13.05 6.12 -5.63
N ILE A 20 11.97 5.90 -4.88
CA ILE A 20 10.73 5.31 -5.44
C ILE A 20 10.08 6.24 -6.45
N ALA A 21 10.00 7.54 -6.14
CA ALA A 21 9.43 8.53 -7.06
C ALA A 21 10.19 8.59 -8.39
N SER A 22 11.52 8.51 -8.36
CA SER A 22 12.33 8.44 -9.57
C SER A 22 11.98 7.23 -10.42
N LEU A 23 11.85 6.05 -9.81
CA LEU A 23 11.44 4.83 -10.55
C LEU A 23 10.07 5.01 -11.18
N LEU A 24 9.09 5.53 -10.43
CA LEU A 24 7.72 5.73 -10.92
C LEU A 24 7.64 6.74 -12.07
N LEU A 25 8.42 7.82 -12.02
CA LEU A 25 8.38 8.88 -13.05
C LEU A 25 9.08 8.47 -14.35
N THR A 26 10.12 7.65 -14.29
CA THR A 26 10.85 7.19 -15.48
C THR A 26 10.32 5.88 -16.06
N THR A 27 9.36 5.25 -15.38
CA THR A 27 8.73 4.01 -15.85
C THR A 27 7.47 4.37 -16.60
N GLU A 28 7.43 4.07 -17.90
CA GLU A 28 6.33 4.43 -18.79
C GLU A 28 5.03 3.64 -18.55
N ALA A 29 5.11 2.45 -17.94
CA ALA A 29 3.94 1.60 -17.67
C ALA A 29 4.13 0.68 -16.46
N ILE A 30 3.05 0.48 -15.71
CA ILE A 30 2.97 -0.47 -14.59
C ILE A 30 1.87 -1.47 -14.89
N VAL A 31 2.17 -2.76 -14.81
CA VAL A 31 1.20 -3.85 -15.01
C VAL A 31 0.65 -4.25 -13.64
N THR A 32 -0.67 -4.30 -13.52
CA THR A 32 -1.37 -4.76 -12.31
C THR A 32 -2.39 -5.82 -12.68
N ASP A 33 -2.61 -6.79 -11.80
CA ASP A 33 -3.71 -7.74 -11.96
C ASP A 33 -5.06 -7.04 -11.79
N ILE A 34 -6.08 -7.54 -12.50
CA ILE A 34 -7.44 -7.06 -12.34
C ILE A 34 -7.94 -7.51 -10.96
N PRO A 35 -8.47 -6.60 -10.12
CA PRO A 35 -9.04 -6.98 -8.83
C PRO A 35 -10.11 -8.06 -9.01
N GLU A 36 -9.93 -9.22 -8.36
CA GLU A 36 -11.00 -10.22 -8.31
C GLU A 36 -12.17 -9.63 -7.51
N ALA A 37 -13.39 -9.72 -8.05
CA ALA A 37 -14.57 -9.51 -7.23
C ALA A 37 -14.52 -10.50 -6.07
N ALA A 38 -14.71 -10.03 -4.84
CA ALA A 38 -14.76 -10.89 -3.67
C ALA A 38 -15.74 -12.03 -3.97
N LYS A 39 -15.21 -13.26 -4.12
CA LYS A 39 -16.06 -14.45 -4.15
C LYS A 39 -16.82 -14.42 -2.84
N ALA A 40 -18.15 -14.40 -2.92
CA ALA A 40 -19.00 -14.53 -1.74
C ALA A 40 -18.48 -15.74 -0.97
N ASP A 41 -17.94 -15.51 0.22
CA ASP A 41 -17.39 -16.56 1.06
C ASP A 41 -18.55 -17.49 1.42
N PRO A 42 -18.55 -18.77 0.96
CA PRO A 42 -19.63 -19.70 1.26
C PRO A 42 -19.80 -19.95 2.77
N SER A 43 -18.85 -19.55 3.60
CA SER A 43 -18.90 -19.70 5.06
C SER A 43 -19.82 -18.71 5.78
N MET A 44 -20.31 -17.65 5.11
CA MET A 44 -21.28 -16.69 5.71
C MET A 44 -22.74 -17.16 5.68
N GLY A 45 -23.00 -18.45 5.42
CA GLY A 45 -24.35 -18.93 5.10
C GLY A 45 -24.85 -20.15 5.87
N HIS A 46 -24.32 -20.52 7.04
CA HIS A 46 -24.88 -21.62 7.85
C HIS A 46 -25.07 -21.22 9.31
N GLY A 47 -26.06 -20.35 9.55
CA GLY A 47 -26.56 -20.00 10.86
C GLY A 47 -28.08 -19.98 10.84
N GLY A 48 -28.69 -21.11 11.17
CA GLY A 48 -30.13 -21.22 11.41
C GLY A 48 -30.84 -22.14 10.43
N GLU A 49 -31.15 -23.35 10.89
CA GLU A 49 -32.44 -24.08 10.78
C GLU A 49 -32.15 -25.58 10.95
N PHE A 50 -32.36 -26.05 12.19
CA PHE A 50 -32.24 -27.43 12.69
C PHE A 50 -30.83 -28.01 12.85
#